data_AF-A0A1S2IB87-F1
#
_entry.id   AF-A0A1S2IB87-F1
#
_cell.length_a   1.000
_cell.length_b   1.000
_cell.length_c   1.000
_cell.angle_alpha   90.00
_cell.angle_beta   90.00
_cell.angle_gamma   90.00
#
_symmetry.space_group_name_H-M   'P 1'
#
loop_
_entity.id
_entity.type
_entity.pdbx_description
1 polymer ?
#
loop_
_entity_poly.entity_id
_entity_poly.type
_entity_poly.pdbx_seq_one_letter_code
_entity_poly.pdbx_strand_id
1 'polypeptide(L)'
;MGMQQIATHVRNAGGVLHKRDLVALGATDRMLTAAVRFGHVHRARRGWYTTFPPGDARYEAVRIGGRLTGASLLALLGAWMWTAAPTLSVVVPPGASRLRPRRGATVRWRADGRVPPRPSPGTASRHPDEDEHAVDDARRAAWAVPLRTALVDAVVAAPLDEAVALLDWALSSGHFSVVGLHEAFAGAPADVRGIVDWADARSESFIESVMRVTFVCLGHRVESQTRVGPGDRRRIDVVVDGVVALELDGRSWHGDTFDADRLKDLAITIQGRTALRASYEMVRDHRPLVVEAVHTVLGDARRPRRRLVEPRGRARRPGVRRTRGRRPWHLVRPARARASPPGPPGPGTASTSGAS
;
A
#
# COMPACT_ATOMS: atom_id res chain seq x y z
N MET A 1 44.50 16.89 -4.33
CA MET A 1 43.11 16.49 -4.05
C MET A 1 42.99 16.02 -2.60
N GLY A 2 41.99 16.49 -1.84
CA GLY A 2 41.81 16.19 -0.42
C GLY A 2 40.86 15.01 -0.14
N MET A 3 40.81 14.53 1.11
CA MET A 3 39.94 13.40 1.49
C MET A 3 38.44 13.69 1.30
N GLN A 4 38.00 14.92 1.59
CA GLN A 4 36.62 15.35 1.35
C GLN A 4 36.29 15.41 -0.14
N GLN A 5 37.26 15.71 -1.00
CA GLN A 5 37.07 15.69 -2.45
C GLN A 5 36.82 14.27 -2.96
N ILE A 6 37.47 13.23 -2.39
CA ILE A 6 37.15 11.82 -2.72
C ILE A 6 35.66 11.53 -2.45
N ALA A 7 35.18 11.84 -1.25
CA ALA A 7 33.78 11.58 -0.89
C ALA A 7 32.80 12.36 -1.79
N THR A 8 33.15 13.59 -2.17
CA THR A 8 32.36 14.40 -3.11
C THR A 8 32.35 13.79 -4.50
N HIS A 9 33.48 13.33 -5.05
CA HIS A 9 33.49 12.61 -6.32
C HIS A 9 32.63 11.35 -6.27
N VAL A 10 32.72 10.58 -5.18
CA VAL A 10 31.89 9.38 -5.00
C VAL A 10 30.40 9.73 -4.96
N ARG A 11 29.98 10.75 -4.20
CA ARG A 11 28.58 11.22 -4.15
C ARG A 11 28.08 11.71 -5.50
N ASN A 12 28.84 12.57 -6.16
CA ASN A 12 28.49 13.12 -7.48
C ASN A 12 28.32 12.03 -8.53
N ALA A 13 29.05 10.93 -8.37
CA ALA A 13 28.99 9.78 -9.26
C ALA A 13 27.93 8.74 -8.84
N GLY A 14 27.00 9.10 -7.94
CA GLY A 14 25.89 8.25 -7.51
C GLY A 14 26.17 7.39 -6.28
N GLY A 15 27.21 7.72 -5.52
CA GLY A 15 27.54 7.10 -4.23
C GLY A 15 28.48 5.90 -4.29
N VAL A 16 28.92 5.48 -5.49
CA VAL A 16 29.88 4.37 -5.68
C VAL A 16 30.82 4.65 -6.85
N LEU A 17 32.13 4.47 -6.63
CA LEU A 17 33.18 4.58 -7.64
C LEU A 17 34.18 3.41 -7.59
N HIS A 18 34.66 3.02 -8.77
CA HIS A 18 35.80 2.13 -8.87
C HIS A 18 37.12 2.91 -8.70
N LYS A 19 38.16 2.25 -8.19
CA LYS A 19 39.51 2.82 -7.98
C LYS A 19 40.05 3.46 -9.25
N ARG A 20 39.87 2.79 -10.39
CA ARG A 20 40.31 3.28 -11.71
C ARG A 20 39.76 4.68 -11.98
N ASP A 21 38.47 4.90 -11.71
CA ASP A 21 37.80 6.18 -11.98
C ASP A 21 38.27 7.25 -10.99
N LEU A 22 38.47 6.89 -9.72
CA LEU A 22 39.03 7.79 -8.71
C LEU A 22 40.47 8.21 -9.04
N VAL A 23 41.30 7.28 -9.54
CA VAL A 23 42.67 7.57 -9.98
C VAL A 23 42.66 8.49 -11.22
N ALA A 24 41.75 8.29 -12.16
CA ALA A 24 41.57 9.20 -13.30
C ALA A 24 41.17 10.62 -12.88
N LEU A 25 40.52 10.76 -11.72
CA LEU A 25 40.19 12.04 -11.09
C LEU A 25 41.32 12.59 -10.19
N GLY A 26 42.50 11.95 -10.17
CA GLY A 26 43.67 12.40 -9.41
C GLY A 26 43.81 11.82 -7.99
N ALA A 27 43.03 10.78 -7.64
CA ALA A 27 43.20 10.09 -6.35
C ALA A 27 44.47 9.23 -6.33
N THR A 28 45.19 9.25 -5.22
CA THR A 28 46.30 8.32 -4.94
C THR A 28 45.88 7.25 -3.93
N ASP A 29 46.61 6.13 -3.88
CA ASP A 29 46.35 5.04 -2.92
C ASP A 29 46.44 5.51 -1.46
N ARG A 30 47.37 6.44 -1.18
CA ARG A 30 47.50 7.08 0.15
C ARG A 30 46.23 7.85 0.51
N MET A 31 45.69 8.63 -0.42
CA MET A 31 44.46 9.39 -0.19
C MET A 31 43.24 8.48 -0.01
N LEU A 32 43.12 7.42 -0.80
CA LEU A 32 42.04 6.43 -0.66
C LEU A 32 42.11 5.71 0.68
N THR A 33 43.32 5.35 1.12
CA THR A 33 43.55 4.70 2.43
C THR A 33 43.18 5.65 3.57
N ALA A 34 43.61 6.91 3.49
CA ALA A 34 43.24 7.93 4.47
C ALA A 34 41.72 8.17 4.50
N ALA A 35 41.08 8.34 3.34
CA ALA A 35 39.64 8.56 3.25
C ALA A 35 38.82 7.41 3.84
N VAL A 36 39.28 6.16 3.72
CA VAL A 36 38.68 5.00 4.39
C VAL A 36 38.94 5.02 5.90
N ARG A 37 40.20 5.26 6.32
CA ARG A 37 40.58 5.29 7.74
C ARG A 37 39.79 6.34 8.53
N PHE A 38 39.54 7.50 7.93
CA PHE A 38 38.78 8.59 8.54
C PHE A 38 37.27 8.52 8.28
N GLY A 39 36.76 7.46 7.66
CA GLY A 39 35.32 7.23 7.48
C GLY A 39 34.63 8.13 6.44
N HIS A 40 35.39 8.83 5.58
CA HIS A 40 34.81 9.65 4.51
C HIS A 40 34.20 8.81 3.38
N VAL A 41 34.76 7.61 3.15
CA VAL A 41 34.23 6.58 2.25
C VAL A 41 34.46 5.21 2.86
N HIS A 42 33.68 4.22 2.43
CA HIS A 42 33.84 2.82 2.79
C HIS A 42 34.33 2.02 1.59
N ARG A 43 35.13 0.99 1.86
CA ARG A 43 35.55 0.03 0.84
C ARG A 43 34.62 -1.19 0.85
N ALA A 44 33.57 -1.16 0.03
CA ALA A 44 32.60 -2.26 -0.05
C ALA A 44 33.22 -3.54 -0.65
N ARG A 45 34.10 -3.39 -1.65
CA ARG A 45 34.80 -4.50 -2.31
C ARG A 45 36.19 -4.07 -2.76
N ARG A 46 37.06 -5.02 -3.11
CA ARG A 46 38.35 -4.71 -3.75
C ARG A 46 38.10 -3.82 -4.97
N GLY A 47 38.69 -2.62 -4.94
CA GLY A 47 38.57 -1.64 -6.01
C GLY A 47 37.32 -0.77 -5.96
N TRP A 48 36.34 -1.04 -5.09
CA TRP A 48 35.09 -0.28 -5.02
C TRP A 48 34.98 0.52 -3.73
N TYR A 49 34.75 1.82 -3.87
CA TYR A 49 34.60 2.79 -2.80
C TYR A 49 33.21 3.41 -2.85
N THR A 50 32.60 3.61 -1.69
CA THR A 50 31.22 4.07 -1.58
C THR A 50 31.06 5.02 -0.40
N THR A 51 30.09 5.93 -0.46
CA THR A 51 29.68 6.74 0.69
C THR A 51 28.53 6.11 1.48
N PHE A 52 28.03 4.95 1.05
CA PHE A 52 27.01 4.21 1.79
C PHE A 52 27.66 3.46 2.96
N PRO A 53 27.12 3.58 4.18
CA PRO A 53 27.67 2.89 5.34
C PRO A 53 27.44 1.37 5.27
N PRO A 54 28.26 0.56 5.95
CA PRO A 54 27.98 -0.87 6.13
C PRO A 54 26.57 -1.11 6.69
N GLY A 55 25.87 -2.11 6.16
CA GLY A 55 24.46 -2.38 6.50
C GLY A 55 23.43 -1.71 5.59
N ASP A 56 23.81 -0.67 4.83
CA ASP A 56 22.97 -0.12 3.76
C ASP A 56 22.85 -1.13 2.61
N ALA A 57 21.64 -1.35 2.07
CA ALA A 57 21.41 -2.30 0.98
C ALA A 57 22.30 -2.03 -0.25
N ARG A 58 22.60 -0.75 -0.54
CA ARG A 58 23.48 -0.34 -1.65
C ARG A 58 24.92 -0.74 -1.41
N TYR A 59 25.40 -0.57 -0.16
CA TYR A 59 26.72 -1.06 0.25
C TYR A 59 26.79 -2.58 0.12
N GLU A 60 25.76 -3.29 0.60
CA GLU A 60 25.71 -4.75 0.59
C GLU A 60 25.72 -5.35 -0.82
N ALA A 61 24.98 -4.75 -1.78
CA ALA A 61 25.01 -5.19 -3.17
C ALA A 61 26.42 -5.12 -3.77
N VAL A 62 27.11 -3.98 -3.60
CA VAL A 62 28.48 -3.80 -4.08
C VAL A 62 29.45 -4.75 -3.36
N ARG A 63 29.28 -4.97 -2.06
CA ARG A 63 30.08 -5.93 -1.28
C ARG A 63 29.94 -7.35 -1.82
N ILE A 64 28.71 -7.77 -2.12
CA ILE A 64 28.40 -9.07 -2.74
C ILE A 64 29.06 -9.18 -4.11
N GLY A 65 29.18 -8.06 -4.83
CA GLY A 65 29.78 -7.97 -6.16
C GLY A 65 28.75 -7.84 -7.27
N GLY A 66 27.57 -7.33 -6.94
CA GLY A 66 26.45 -7.17 -7.86
C GLY A 66 25.73 -5.85 -7.66
N ARG A 67 24.50 -5.80 -8.17
CA ARG A 67 23.61 -4.64 -8.21
C ARG A 67 22.26 -5.01 -7.59
N LEU A 68 21.66 -4.09 -6.84
CA LEU A 68 20.30 -4.24 -6.31
C LEU A 68 19.30 -4.42 -7.45
N THR A 69 18.29 -5.25 -7.20
CA THR A 69 17.12 -5.41 -8.06
C THR A 69 15.85 -5.66 -7.23
N GLY A 70 14.71 -5.77 -7.90
CA GLY A 70 13.45 -6.22 -7.32
C GLY A 70 13.00 -5.32 -6.17
N ALA A 71 12.29 -5.93 -5.23
CA ALA A 71 11.78 -5.27 -4.04
C ALA A 71 12.85 -4.51 -3.25
N SER A 72 14.12 -4.95 -3.25
CA SER A 72 15.19 -4.24 -2.54
C SER A 72 15.52 -2.88 -3.14
N LEU A 73 15.51 -2.75 -4.47
CA LEU A 73 15.70 -1.45 -5.11
C LEU A 73 14.44 -0.60 -4.94
N LEU A 74 13.26 -1.18 -5.18
CA LEU A 74 12.00 -0.46 -5.08
C LEU A 74 11.74 0.09 -3.67
N ALA A 75 12.09 -0.67 -2.62
CA ALA A 75 11.99 -0.21 -1.23
C ALA A 75 12.83 1.04 -0.96
N LEU A 76 14.05 1.13 -1.52
CA LEU A 76 14.90 2.32 -1.40
C LEU A 76 14.31 3.54 -2.11
N LEU A 77 13.46 3.32 -3.11
CA LEU A 77 12.75 4.37 -3.85
C LEU A 77 11.38 4.69 -3.25
N GLY A 78 11.02 4.07 -2.11
CA GLY A 78 9.76 4.34 -1.42
C GLY A 78 8.57 3.58 -1.98
N ALA A 79 8.80 2.46 -2.69
CA ALA A 79 7.71 1.61 -3.18
C ALA A 79 6.86 1.04 -2.05
N TRP A 80 5.59 0.88 -2.37
CA TRP A 80 4.60 0.28 -1.48
C TRP A 80 4.86 -1.21 -1.27
N MET A 81 4.83 -1.65 -0.02
CA MET A 81 5.02 -3.04 0.37
C MET A 81 4.61 -3.28 1.82
N TRP A 82 4.27 -4.53 2.18
CA TRP A 82 4.02 -4.91 3.57
C TRP A 82 5.25 -4.69 4.47
N THR A 83 6.42 -5.03 3.94
CA THR A 83 7.68 -5.10 4.71
C THR A 83 8.63 -4.02 4.24
N ALA A 84 8.87 -3.00 5.07
CA ALA A 84 9.76 -1.87 4.73
C ALA A 84 11.21 -2.27 4.44
N ALA A 85 11.66 -3.43 4.94
CA ALA A 85 12.99 -3.98 4.69
C ALA A 85 12.88 -5.37 4.04
N PRO A 86 12.64 -5.44 2.71
CA PRO A 86 12.52 -6.73 2.03
C PRO A 86 13.85 -7.47 2.00
N THR A 87 13.77 -8.77 1.72
CA THR A 87 14.94 -9.61 1.51
C THR A 87 15.87 -9.02 0.43
N LEU A 88 17.14 -8.86 0.77
CA LEU A 88 18.15 -8.27 -0.12
C LEU A 88 18.28 -9.10 -1.41
N SER A 89 17.95 -8.49 -2.54
CA SER A 89 17.98 -9.09 -3.87
C SER A 89 19.05 -8.44 -4.73
N VAL A 90 20.00 -9.25 -5.19
CA VAL A 90 21.20 -8.79 -5.91
C VAL A 90 21.38 -9.57 -7.21
N VAL A 91 21.66 -8.86 -8.29
CA VAL A 91 22.05 -9.44 -9.58
C VAL A 91 23.56 -9.35 -9.73
N VAL A 92 24.19 -10.45 -10.09
CA VAL A 92 25.64 -10.54 -10.34
C VAL A 92 25.89 -10.96 -11.80
N PRO A 93 27.04 -10.58 -12.39
CA PRO A 93 27.40 -11.00 -13.74
C PRO A 93 27.43 -12.52 -13.92
N PRO A 94 27.23 -13.04 -15.15
CA PRO A 94 27.47 -14.44 -15.45
C PRO A 94 28.93 -14.81 -15.12
N GLY A 95 29.13 -15.97 -14.47
CA GLY A 95 30.45 -16.42 -14.03
C GLY A 95 31.02 -15.70 -12.80
N ALA A 96 30.27 -14.79 -12.17
CA ALA A 96 30.69 -14.17 -10.92
C ALA A 96 30.85 -15.23 -9.83
N SER A 97 32.05 -15.28 -9.24
CA SER A 97 32.43 -16.18 -8.15
C SER A 97 33.03 -15.38 -6.98
N ARG A 98 33.33 -16.06 -5.86
CA ARG A 98 33.85 -15.42 -4.63
C ARG A 98 32.95 -14.28 -4.16
N LEU A 99 31.65 -14.51 -4.23
CA LEU A 99 30.63 -13.60 -3.73
C LEU A 99 30.73 -13.51 -2.21
N ARG A 100 30.17 -12.44 -1.64
CA ARG A 100 30.10 -12.25 -0.19
C ARG A 100 28.64 -12.14 0.28
N PRO A 101 27.77 -13.11 -0.05
CA PRO A 101 26.34 -13.02 0.27
C PRO A 101 26.14 -12.85 1.77
N ARG A 102 25.20 -11.99 2.14
CA ARG A 102 24.67 -11.91 3.49
C ARG A 102 23.69 -13.08 3.69
N ARG A 103 23.58 -13.63 4.90
CA ARG A 103 22.57 -14.65 5.20
C ARG A 103 21.18 -14.12 4.83
N GLY A 104 20.43 -14.92 4.07
CA GLY A 104 19.09 -14.57 3.59
C GLY A 104 19.08 -13.72 2.31
N ALA A 105 20.21 -13.28 1.74
CA ALA A 105 20.20 -12.55 0.49
C ALA A 105 19.92 -13.48 -0.72
N THR A 106 19.09 -13.02 -1.64
CA THR A 106 18.82 -13.67 -2.92
C THR A 106 19.80 -13.15 -3.97
N VAL A 107 20.52 -14.06 -4.63
CA VAL A 107 21.48 -13.71 -5.69
C VAL A 107 21.07 -14.34 -7.02
N ARG A 108 20.97 -13.53 -8.07
CA ARG A 108 20.63 -13.95 -9.44
C ARG A 108 21.80 -13.68 -10.38
N TRP A 109 22.14 -14.65 -11.25
CA TRP A 109 23.21 -14.48 -12.24
C TRP A 109 22.61 -14.08 -13.57
N ARG A 110 22.92 -12.88 -14.05
CA ARG A 110 22.41 -12.35 -15.31
C ARG A 110 23.35 -11.28 -15.88
N ALA A 111 23.27 -11.06 -17.20
CA ALA A 111 24.17 -10.14 -17.92
C ALA A 111 24.10 -8.70 -17.39
N ASP A 112 22.92 -8.24 -17.00
CA ASP A 112 22.65 -6.93 -16.37
C ASP A 112 23.27 -6.80 -14.97
N GLY A 113 23.82 -7.86 -14.38
CA GLY A 113 24.63 -7.77 -13.18
C GLY A 113 25.98 -7.07 -13.39
N ARG A 114 26.45 -6.90 -14.64
CA ARG A 114 27.65 -6.12 -14.94
C ARG A 114 27.36 -4.63 -14.78
N VAL A 115 28.24 -3.93 -14.09
CA VAL A 115 28.21 -2.47 -14.05
C VAL A 115 28.64 -1.96 -15.44
N PRO A 116 27.79 -1.19 -16.14
CA PRO A 116 28.15 -0.65 -17.45
C PRO A 116 29.33 0.33 -17.31
N PRO A 117 30.17 0.48 -18.36
CA PRO A 117 31.18 1.54 -18.37
C PRO A 117 30.50 2.90 -18.21
N ARG A 118 31.17 3.84 -17.53
CA ARG A 118 30.66 5.21 -17.46
C ARG A 118 30.61 5.80 -18.87
N PRO A 119 29.52 6.49 -19.24
CA PRO A 119 29.49 7.22 -20.50
C PRO A 119 30.59 8.30 -20.48
N SER A 120 31.36 8.42 -21.57
CA SER A 120 32.29 9.53 -21.71
C SER A 120 31.51 10.85 -21.82
N PRO A 121 32.04 11.97 -21.31
CA PRO A 121 31.44 13.28 -21.55
C PRO A 121 31.27 13.50 -23.06
N GLY A 122 30.02 13.68 -23.53
CA GLY A 122 29.71 13.91 -24.95
C GLY A 122 29.13 12.73 -25.74
N THR A 123 29.10 11.51 -25.19
CA THR A 123 28.51 10.31 -25.85
C THR A 123 27.02 10.08 -25.53
N ALA A 124 26.27 11.15 -25.24
CA ALA A 124 24.82 11.07 -25.12
C ALA A 124 24.18 10.91 -26.52
N SER A 125 24.34 9.72 -27.10
CA SER A 125 23.63 9.35 -28.32
C SER A 125 22.53 8.34 -27.96
N ARG A 126 21.42 8.92 -27.50
CA ARG A 126 20.03 8.49 -27.60
C ARG A 126 19.20 9.68 -27.16
N HIS A 127 18.12 9.96 -27.89
CA HIS A 127 17.29 11.13 -27.66
C HIS A 127 16.86 11.17 -26.17
N PRO A 128 17.02 12.30 -25.46
CA PRO A 128 16.62 12.45 -24.06
C PRO A 128 15.14 12.17 -23.78
N ASP A 129 14.32 12.17 -24.82
CA ASP A 129 12.86 12.08 -24.74
C ASP A 129 12.32 10.63 -24.70
N GLU A 130 13.18 9.60 -24.80
CA GLU A 130 12.72 8.19 -24.97
C GLU A 130 12.94 7.27 -23.75
N ASP A 131 13.79 7.61 -22.79
CA ASP A 131 14.00 6.77 -21.59
C ASP A 131 13.86 7.64 -20.34
N GLU A 132 12.64 7.67 -19.79
CA GLU A 132 12.20 8.42 -18.60
C GLU A 132 13.15 8.21 -17.38
N HIS A 133 13.98 7.17 -17.39
CA HIS A 133 14.87 6.78 -16.30
C HIS A 133 16.37 6.90 -16.59
N ALA A 134 16.79 7.21 -17.82
CA ALA A 134 18.19 7.05 -18.23
C ALA A 134 19.20 7.80 -17.35
N VAL A 135 18.91 9.05 -16.98
CA VAL A 135 19.80 9.88 -16.15
C VAL A 135 19.99 9.28 -14.76
N ASP A 136 18.89 8.89 -14.14
CA ASP A 136 18.89 8.35 -12.79
C ASP A 136 19.47 6.93 -12.75
N ASP A 137 19.14 6.09 -13.74
CA ASP A 137 19.72 4.76 -13.87
C ASP A 137 21.23 4.82 -14.13
N ALA A 138 21.71 5.79 -14.91
CA ALA A 138 23.14 6.03 -15.08
C ALA A 138 23.82 6.44 -13.75
N ARG A 139 23.16 7.27 -12.93
CA ARG A 139 23.67 7.62 -11.59
C ARG A 139 23.73 6.40 -10.67
N ARG A 140 22.75 5.50 -10.72
CA ARG A 140 22.66 4.32 -9.84
C ARG A 140 23.37 3.08 -10.38
N ALA A 141 23.86 3.11 -11.63
CA ALA A 141 24.34 1.95 -12.37
C ALA A 141 25.41 1.10 -11.65
N ALA A 142 26.21 1.73 -10.79
CA ALA A 142 27.25 1.06 -10.02
C ALA A 142 26.72 0.12 -8.92
N TRP A 143 25.46 0.28 -8.49
CA TRP A 143 24.89 -0.45 -7.36
C TRP A 143 23.44 -0.91 -7.56
N ALA A 144 22.74 -0.50 -8.61
CA ALA A 144 21.39 -0.96 -8.94
C ALA A 144 21.25 -1.26 -10.43
N VAL A 145 20.40 -2.24 -10.79
CA VAL A 145 19.95 -2.45 -12.17
C VAL A 145 19.01 -1.31 -12.62
N PRO A 146 18.71 -1.16 -13.92
CA PRO A 146 17.73 -0.18 -14.38
C PRO A 146 16.39 -0.33 -13.67
N LEU A 147 15.68 0.78 -13.41
CA LEU A 147 14.44 0.75 -12.62
C LEU A 147 13.39 -0.17 -13.24
N ARG A 148 13.22 -0.14 -14.56
CA ARG A 148 12.34 -1.06 -15.30
C ARG A 148 12.63 -2.53 -14.99
N THR A 149 13.91 -2.91 -14.90
CA THR A 149 14.33 -4.29 -14.63
C THR A 149 14.02 -4.68 -13.21
N ALA A 150 14.22 -3.77 -12.25
CA ALA A 150 13.85 -4.00 -10.87
C ALA A 150 12.34 -4.11 -10.67
N LEU A 151 11.54 -3.31 -11.39
CA LEU A 151 10.08 -3.40 -11.35
C LEU A 151 9.60 -4.76 -11.83
N VAL A 152 10.05 -5.22 -13.00
CA VAL A 152 9.72 -6.54 -13.54
C VAL A 152 10.15 -7.65 -12.56
N ASP A 153 11.36 -7.56 -12.01
CA ASP A 153 11.85 -8.54 -11.05
C ASP A 153 11.02 -8.64 -9.77
N ALA A 154 10.48 -7.51 -9.30
CA ALA A 154 9.63 -7.45 -8.12
C ALA A 154 8.24 -8.01 -8.41
N VAL A 155 7.63 -7.58 -9.53
CA VAL A 155 6.30 -8.01 -9.97
C VAL A 155 6.26 -9.53 -10.21
N VAL A 156 7.24 -10.09 -10.91
CA VAL A 156 7.33 -11.53 -11.17
C VAL A 156 7.47 -12.35 -9.87
N ALA A 157 8.07 -11.77 -8.83
CA ALA A 157 8.31 -12.46 -7.57
C ALA A 157 7.17 -12.31 -6.54
N ALA A 158 6.23 -11.40 -6.78
CA ALA A 158 5.20 -11.01 -5.81
C ALA A 158 3.87 -11.75 -6.06
N PRO A 159 3.04 -11.95 -5.02
CA PRO A 159 1.63 -12.28 -5.19
C PRO A 159 0.90 -11.23 -6.03
N LEU A 160 -0.21 -11.61 -6.69
CA LEU A 160 -0.92 -10.74 -7.64
C LEU A 160 -1.30 -9.37 -7.07
N ASP A 161 -1.84 -9.33 -5.85
CA ASP A 161 -2.28 -8.10 -5.19
C ASP A 161 -1.10 -7.15 -4.89
N GLU A 162 0.01 -7.69 -4.40
CA GLU A 162 1.25 -6.91 -4.18
C GLU A 162 1.89 -6.46 -5.50
N ALA A 163 1.89 -7.33 -6.52
CA ALA A 163 2.42 -7.03 -7.83
C ALA A 163 1.66 -5.86 -8.49
N VAL A 164 0.33 -5.88 -8.44
CA VAL A 164 -0.50 -4.77 -8.91
C VAL A 164 -0.25 -3.51 -8.08
N ALA A 165 -0.12 -3.62 -6.76
CA ALA A 165 0.18 -2.46 -5.91
C ALA A 165 1.55 -1.81 -6.24
N LEU A 166 2.54 -2.59 -6.69
CA LEU A 166 3.80 -2.03 -7.19
C LEU A 166 3.63 -1.26 -8.51
N LEU A 167 2.73 -1.70 -9.39
CA LEU A 167 2.42 -1.00 -10.63
C LEU A 167 1.64 0.28 -10.36
N ASP A 168 0.66 0.22 -9.46
CA ASP A 168 -0.10 1.39 -9.00
C ASP A 168 0.83 2.43 -8.36
N TRP A 169 1.78 1.99 -7.52
CA TRP A 169 2.84 2.86 -6.99
C TRP A 169 3.67 3.48 -8.13
N ALA A 170 4.11 2.67 -9.10
CA ALA A 170 4.95 3.13 -10.20
C ALA A 170 4.26 4.24 -11.02
N LEU A 171 2.94 4.13 -11.24
CA LEU A 171 2.12 5.15 -11.90
C LEU A 171 1.88 6.37 -11.01
N SER A 172 1.41 6.18 -9.78
CA SER A 172 1.00 7.27 -8.88
C SER A 172 2.17 8.15 -8.44
N SER A 173 3.36 7.56 -8.31
CA SER A 173 4.59 8.28 -7.99
C SER A 173 5.25 8.93 -9.21
N GLY A 174 4.69 8.75 -10.41
CA GLY A 174 5.22 9.32 -11.65
C GLY A 174 6.54 8.72 -12.11
N HIS A 175 6.93 7.55 -11.58
CA HIS A 175 8.10 6.85 -12.09
C HIS A 175 7.82 6.31 -13.49
N PHE A 176 6.63 5.79 -13.76
CA PHE A 176 6.29 5.26 -15.07
C PHE A 176 5.03 5.92 -15.63
N SER A 177 5.03 6.20 -16.92
CA SER A 177 3.80 6.29 -17.70
C SER A 177 3.19 4.90 -17.95
N VAL A 178 1.90 4.86 -18.31
CA VAL A 178 1.24 3.59 -18.70
C VAL A 178 1.94 2.95 -19.90
N VAL A 179 2.36 3.77 -20.87
CA VAL A 179 3.16 3.32 -22.02
C VAL A 179 4.49 2.75 -21.55
N GLY A 180 5.19 3.45 -20.66
CA GLY A 180 6.44 2.98 -20.07
C GLY A 180 6.31 1.65 -19.32
N LEU A 181 5.18 1.38 -18.67
CA LEU A 181 4.90 0.06 -18.08
C LEU A 181 4.76 -1.03 -19.15
N HIS A 182 3.96 -0.80 -20.20
CA HIS A 182 3.84 -1.79 -21.29
C HIS A 182 5.19 -2.08 -21.95
N GLU A 183 6.02 -1.06 -22.16
CA GLU A 183 7.38 -1.23 -22.69
C GLU A 183 8.29 -2.01 -21.74
N ALA A 184 8.25 -1.71 -20.43
CA ALA A 184 9.02 -2.45 -19.42
C ALA A 184 8.67 -3.94 -19.40
N PHE A 185 7.40 -4.29 -19.61
CA PHE A 185 6.90 -5.67 -19.60
C PHE A 185 6.83 -6.32 -20.99
N ALA A 186 7.22 -5.62 -22.06
CA ALA A 186 7.19 -6.15 -23.43
C ALA A 186 8.06 -7.41 -23.62
N GLY A 187 9.12 -7.56 -22.83
CA GLY A 187 9.98 -8.75 -22.80
C GLY A 187 9.61 -9.79 -21.73
N ALA A 188 8.60 -9.52 -20.90
CA ALA A 188 8.18 -10.43 -19.84
C ALA A 188 7.40 -11.63 -20.41
N PRO A 189 7.35 -12.76 -19.67
CA PRO A 189 6.48 -13.90 -19.98
C PRO A 189 5.03 -13.49 -20.25
N ALA A 190 4.35 -14.21 -21.15
CA ALA A 190 3.01 -13.84 -21.62
C ALA A 190 1.96 -13.84 -20.50
N ASP A 191 2.10 -14.75 -19.53
CA ASP A 191 1.27 -14.86 -18.33
C ASP A 191 1.44 -13.67 -17.37
N VAL A 192 2.58 -12.98 -17.42
CA VAL A 192 2.84 -11.78 -16.60
C VAL A 192 2.53 -10.49 -17.37
N ARG A 193 2.69 -10.46 -18.70
CA ARG A 193 2.57 -9.23 -19.50
C ARG A 193 1.21 -8.51 -19.34
N GLY A 194 0.12 -9.26 -19.18
CA GLY A 194 -1.22 -8.71 -19.00
C GLY A 194 -1.46 -8.07 -17.62
N ILE A 195 -0.50 -8.15 -16.68
CA ILE A 195 -0.65 -7.55 -15.36
C ILE A 195 -0.71 -6.01 -15.41
N VAL A 196 -0.16 -5.39 -16.45
CA VAL A 196 -0.20 -3.92 -16.62
C VAL A 196 -1.64 -3.42 -16.72
N ASP A 197 -2.55 -4.22 -17.29
CA ASP A 197 -3.97 -3.88 -17.42
C ASP A 197 -4.72 -3.85 -16.07
N TRP A 198 -4.09 -4.39 -15.02
CA TRP A 198 -4.62 -4.34 -13.66
C TRP A 198 -4.19 -3.08 -12.89
N ALA A 199 -3.25 -2.31 -13.44
CA ALA A 199 -2.74 -1.10 -12.79
C ALA A 199 -3.77 0.03 -12.82
N ASP A 200 -3.82 0.82 -11.75
CA ASP A 200 -4.71 1.96 -11.58
C ASP A 200 -3.95 3.12 -10.92
N ALA A 201 -3.63 4.14 -11.71
CA ALA A 201 -2.93 5.34 -11.24
C ALA A 201 -3.71 6.14 -10.19
N ARG A 202 -4.99 5.84 -9.98
CA ARG A 202 -5.82 6.48 -8.95
C ARG A 202 -5.63 5.86 -7.58
N SER A 203 -5.06 4.67 -7.46
CA SER A 203 -4.78 4.12 -6.13
C SER A 203 -3.83 5.08 -5.39
N GLU A 204 -4.15 5.41 -4.15
CA GLU A 204 -3.35 6.35 -3.35
C GLU A 204 -2.54 5.63 -2.26
N SER A 205 -2.79 4.33 -2.06
CA SER A 205 -2.10 3.52 -1.08
C SER A 205 -1.99 2.04 -1.46
N PHE A 206 -1.04 1.37 -0.82
CA PHE A 206 -0.83 -0.06 -0.97
C PHE A 206 -2.07 -0.91 -0.65
N ILE A 207 -2.78 -0.57 0.43
CA ILE A 207 -3.92 -1.35 0.90
C ILE A 207 -5.17 -1.14 0.03
N GLU A 208 -5.28 0.01 -0.64
CA GLU A 208 -6.28 0.25 -1.69
C GLU A 208 -6.11 -0.70 -2.86
N SER A 209 -4.90 -0.78 -3.42
CA SER A 209 -4.58 -1.70 -4.51
C SER A 209 -4.87 -3.15 -4.11
N VAL A 210 -4.43 -3.54 -2.92
CA VAL A 210 -4.65 -4.89 -2.38
C VAL A 210 -6.14 -5.24 -2.26
N MET A 211 -6.94 -4.35 -1.65
CA MET A 211 -8.37 -4.61 -1.47
C MET A 211 -9.14 -4.54 -2.79
N ARG A 212 -8.74 -3.65 -3.72
CA ARG A 212 -9.28 -3.61 -5.08
C ARG A 212 -9.07 -4.94 -5.79
N VAL A 213 -7.83 -5.43 -5.85
CA VAL A 213 -7.51 -6.72 -6.48
C VAL A 213 -8.24 -7.87 -5.79
N THR A 214 -8.31 -7.85 -4.46
CA THR A 214 -9.04 -8.87 -3.68
C THR A 214 -10.50 -8.99 -4.14
N PHE A 215 -11.25 -7.88 -4.20
CA PHE A 215 -12.66 -7.93 -4.59
C PHE A 215 -12.87 -8.17 -6.09
N VAL A 216 -11.97 -7.69 -6.96
CA VAL A 216 -12.01 -8.02 -8.39
C VAL A 216 -11.85 -9.54 -8.59
N CYS A 217 -10.90 -10.18 -7.89
CA CYS A 217 -10.70 -11.63 -7.96
C CYS A 217 -11.89 -12.42 -7.41
N LEU A 218 -12.66 -11.84 -6.49
CA LEU A 218 -13.91 -12.41 -5.96
C LEU A 218 -15.12 -12.18 -6.90
N GLY A 219 -14.92 -11.55 -8.05
CA GLY A 219 -15.94 -11.35 -9.08
C GLY A 219 -16.81 -10.11 -8.89
N HIS A 220 -16.40 -9.17 -8.04
CA HIS A 220 -17.13 -7.92 -7.83
C HIS A 220 -16.72 -6.83 -8.83
N ARG A 221 -17.65 -5.91 -9.09
CA ARG A 221 -17.32 -4.64 -9.74
C ARG A 221 -16.70 -3.71 -8.70
N VAL A 222 -15.50 -3.22 -8.97
CA VAL A 222 -14.77 -2.35 -8.04
C VAL A 222 -14.43 -1.02 -8.70
N GLU A 223 -14.71 0.08 -8.00
CA GLU A 223 -14.39 1.44 -8.43
C GLU A 223 -13.54 2.16 -7.39
N SER A 224 -12.30 2.52 -7.72
CA SER A 224 -11.43 3.28 -6.84
C SER A 224 -11.72 4.78 -6.87
N GLN A 225 -11.39 5.48 -5.78
CA GLN A 225 -11.37 6.95 -5.71
C GLN A 225 -12.65 7.63 -6.23
N THR A 226 -13.81 7.03 -5.92
CA THR A 226 -15.13 7.47 -6.41
C THR A 226 -15.64 8.63 -5.57
N ARG A 227 -16.16 9.70 -6.19
CA ARG A 227 -16.74 10.83 -5.40
C ARG A 227 -17.87 10.35 -4.51
N VAL A 228 -17.92 10.84 -3.27
CA VAL A 228 -18.96 10.48 -2.29
C VAL A 228 -20.36 10.74 -2.87
N GLY A 229 -20.58 11.93 -3.44
CA GLY A 229 -21.81 12.29 -4.12
C GLY A 229 -21.63 13.50 -5.08
N PRO A 230 -22.69 13.91 -5.78
CA PRO A 230 -22.64 15.06 -6.68
C PRO A 230 -22.25 16.34 -5.92
N GLY A 231 -21.26 17.09 -6.42
CA GLY A 231 -20.76 18.31 -5.78
C GLY A 231 -19.86 18.08 -4.56
N ASP A 232 -19.71 16.85 -4.08
CA ASP A 232 -18.74 16.51 -3.03
C ASP A 232 -17.35 16.26 -3.64
N ARG A 233 -16.33 16.94 -3.11
CA ARG A 233 -14.94 16.78 -3.55
C ARG A 233 -14.27 15.58 -2.91
N ARG A 234 -14.80 15.06 -1.80
CA ARG A 234 -14.27 13.88 -1.10
C ARG A 234 -14.48 12.63 -1.96
N ARG A 235 -13.52 11.71 -1.89
CA ARG A 235 -13.51 10.45 -2.63
C ARG A 235 -13.52 9.29 -1.68
N ILE A 236 -14.18 8.21 -2.07
CA ILE A 236 -14.22 6.91 -1.40
C ILE A 236 -13.10 6.08 -2.01
N ASP A 237 -12.28 5.48 -1.16
CA ASP A 237 -11.11 4.73 -1.58
C ASP A 237 -11.48 3.56 -2.51
N VAL A 238 -12.42 2.71 -2.07
CA VAL A 238 -12.92 1.56 -2.84
C VAL A 238 -14.44 1.45 -2.74
N VAL A 239 -15.13 1.37 -3.89
CA VAL A 239 -16.57 1.06 -3.95
C VAL A 239 -16.77 -0.33 -4.55
N VAL A 240 -17.50 -1.20 -3.86
CA VAL A 240 -17.79 -2.58 -4.27
C VAL A 240 -19.26 -2.73 -4.65
N ASP A 241 -19.51 -3.18 -5.88
CA ASP A 241 -20.82 -3.37 -6.51
C ASP A 241 -21.75 -2.13 -6.43
N GLY A 242 -21.17 -0.93 -6.26
CA GLY A 242 -21.91 0.31 -6.05
C GLY A 242 -22.64 0.41 -4.70
N VAL A 243 -22.55 -0.62 -3.84
CA VAL A 243 -23.30 -0.75 -2.58
C VAL A 243 -22.43 -0.45 -1.37
N VAL A 244 -21.23 -1.03 -1.32
CA VAL A 244 -20.31 -0.85 -0.18
C VAL A 244 -19.26 0.18 -0.54
N ALA A 245 -19.05 1.13 0.35
CA ALA A 245 -17.97 2.11 0.30
C ALA A 245 -16.96 1.75 1.39
N LEU A 246 -15.81 1.23 0.99
CA LEU A 246 -14.74 0.80 1.86
C LEU A 246 -13.65 1.88 1.89
N GLU A 247 -13.49 2.51 3.05
CA GLU A 247 -12.41 3.44 3.37
C GLU A 247 -11.24 2.68 4.00
N LEU A 248 -10.02 3.01 3.61
CA LEU A 248 -8.82 2.26 3.91
C LEU A 248 -7.80 3.15 4.62
N ASP A 249 -7.76 3.01 5.94
CA ASP A 249 -6.99 3.92 6.77
C ASP A 249 -5.56 3.40 6.97
N GLY A 250 -4.58 4.21 6.57
CA GLY A 250 -3.17 3.95 6.80
C GLY A 250 -2.79 3.91 8.30
N ARG A 251 -1.51 3.64 8.59
CA ARG A 251 -1.01 3.53 9.97
C ARG A 251 -1.06 4.84 10.78
N SER A 252 -1.16 5.99 10.12
CA SER A 252 -1.07 7.31 10.76
C SER A 252 -2.46 7.88 11.04
N TRP A 253 -3.07 7.47 12.15
CA TRP A 253 -4.27 8.14 12.67
C TRP A 253 -3.85 9.37 13.47
N HIS A 254 -4.04 10.57 12.91
CA HIS A 254 -4.00 11.81 13.67
C HIS A 254 -5.42 12.11 14.17
N GLY A 255 -5.61 12.31 15.48
CA GLY A 255 -6.93 12.57 16.07
C GLY A 255 -7.68 13.74 15.42
N ASP A 256 -6.96 14.66 14.80
CA ASP A 256 -7.47 15.87 14.15
C ASP A 256 -8.36 15.58 12.92
N THR A 257 -8.27 14.38 12.31
CA THR A 257 -9.13 14.01 11.16
C THR A 257 -10.35 13.17 11.55
N PHE A 258 -10.43 12.71 12.81
CA PHE A 258 -11.43 11.73 13.24
C PHE A 258 -12.87 12.16 12.94
N ASP A 259 -13.25 13.39 13.30
CA ASP A 259 -14.61 13.88 13.07
C ASP A 259 -14.91 14.09 11.58
N ALA A 260 -13.93 14.59 10.82
CA ALA A 260 -14.08 14.76 9.36
C ALA A 260 -14.28 13.40 8.66
N ASP A 261 -13.57 12.38 9.11
CA ASP A 261 -13.70 11.00 8.66
C ASP A 261 -15.08 10.42 8.98
N ARG A 262 -15.60 10.60 10.20
CA ARG A 262 -16.95 10.16 10.55
C ARG A 262 -18.05 10.92 9.78
N LEU A 263 -17.84 12.21 9.51
CA LEU A 263 -18.75 13.00 8.67
C LEU A 263 -18.75 12.52 7.22
N LYS A 264 -17.64 11.99 6.71
CA LYS A 264 -17.56 11.33 5.40
C LYS A 264 -18.39 10.05 5.39
N ASP A 265 -18.26 9.20 6.42
CA ASP A 265 -19.03 7.95 6.55
C ASP A 265 -20.55 8.21 6.53
N LEU A 266 -21.00 9.25 7.23
CA LEU A 266 -22.40 9.69 7.21
C LEU A 266 -22.83 10.15 5.81
N ALA A 267 -22.00 10.95 5.13
CA ALA A 267 -22.30 11.43 3.79
C ALA A 267 -22.41 10.27 2.78
N ILE A 268 -21.51 9.30 2.85
CA ILE A 268 -21.56 8.05 2.06
C ILE A 268 -22.88 7.31 2.30
N THR A 269 -23.27 7.18 3.57
CA THR A 269 -24.53 6.53 3.96
C THR A 269 -25.75 7.26 3.40
N ILE A 270 -25.76 8.59 3.44
CA ILE A 270 -26.81 9.43 2.84
C ILE A 270 -26.91 9.20 1.32
N GLN A 271 -25.77 8.97 0.65
CA GLN A 271 -25.72 8.65 -0.79
C GLN A 271 -26.11 7.20 -1.10
N GLY A 272 -26.64 6.45 -0.13
CA GLY A 272 -27.21 5.12 -0.33
C GLY A 272 -26.19 3.99 -0.32
N ARG A 273 -24.94 4.25 0.07
CA ARG A 273 -23.89 3.23 0.21
C ARG A 273 -23.64 2.91 1.68
N THR A 274 -23.28 1.68 2.00
CA THR A 274 -22.85 1.35 3.36
C THR A 274 -21.37 1.66 3.52
N ALA A 275 -21.05 2.60 4.41
CA ALA A 275 -19.67 2.91 4.77
C ALA A 275 -19.09 1.82 5.67
N LEU A 276 -17.95 1.26 5.27
CA LEU A 276 -17.08 0.41 6.09
C LEU A 276 -15.69 1.01 6.11
N ARG A 277 -14.96 0.84 7.21
CA ARG A 277 -13.56 1.25 7.31
C ARG A 277 -12.70 0.07 7.73
N ALA A 278 -11.53 -0.05 7.12
CA ALA A 278 -10.54 -1.03 7.51
C ALA A 278 -9.17 -0.36 7.65
N SER A 279 -8.51 -0.59 8.78
CA SER A 279 -7.15 -0.13 8.98
C SER A 279 -6.15 -0.98 8.20
N TYR A 280 -4.94 -0.47 8.03
CA TYR A 280 -3.80 -1.22 7.49
C TYR A 280 -3.64 -2.60 8.15
N GLU A 281 -3.76 -2.69 9.47
CA GLU A 281 -3.63 -3.96 10.21
C GLU A 281 -4.79 -4.91 9.93
N MET A 282 -6.01 -4.39 9.80
CA MET A 282 -7.15 -5.21 9.40
C MET A 282 -6.97 -5.79 8.00
N VAL A 283 -6.46 -5.01 7.04
CA VAL A 283 -6.20 -5.49 5.68
C VAL A 283 -5.04 -6.49 5.64
N ARG A 284 -3.99 -6.28 6.44
CA ARG A 284 -2.82 -7.16 6.49
C ARG A 284 -3.12 -8.49 7.20
N ASP A 285 -3.69 -8.41 8.39
CA ASP A 285 -3.75 -9.53 9.33
C ASP A 285 -5.17 -10.14 9.45
N HIS A 286 -6.21 -9.40 9.05
CA HIS A 286 -7.61 -9.78 9.22
C HIS A 286 -8.44 -9.64 7.93
N ARG A 287 -7.79 -9.69 6.76
CA ARG A 287 -8.44 -9.51 5.46
C ARG A 287 -9.71 -10.35 5.26
N PRO A 288 -9.76 -11.64 5.66
CA PRO A 288 -10.98 -12.45 5.53
C PRO A 288 -12.19 -11.84 6.26
N LEU A 289 -12.00 -11.17 7.40
CA LEU A 289 -13.09 -10.50 8.11
C LEU A 289 -13.60 -9.26 7.36
N VAL A 290 -12.70 -8.51 6.70
CA VAL A 290 -13.09 -7.38 5.85
C VAL A 290 -13.93 -7.88 4.67
N VAL A 291 -13.50 -8.97 4.03
CA VAL A 291 -14.24 -9.61 2.94
C VAL A 291 -15.61 -10.10 3.42
N GLU A 292 -15.69 -10.79 4.55
CA GLU A 292 -16.95 -11.27 5.13
C GLU A 292 -17.91 -10.12 5.46
N ALA A 293 -17.41 -9.02 6.04
CA ALA A 293 -18.21 -7.84 6.33
C ALA A 293 -18.80 -7.23 5.05
N VAL A 294 -18.00 -7.07 3.99
CA VAL A 294 -18.46 -6.58 2.68
C VAL A 294 -19.51 -7.53 2.10
N HIS A 295 -19.25 -8.83 2.04
CA HIS A 295 -20.20 -9.81 1.52
C HIS A 295 -21.51 -9.85 2.32
N THR A 296 -21.47 -9.66 3.64
CA THR A 296 -22.66 -9.59 4.49
C THR A 296 -23.54 -8.42 4.09
N VAL A 297 -22.95 -7.23 3.92
CA VAL A 297 -23.68 -6.03 3.48
C VAL A 297 -24.26 -6.22 2.07
N LEU A 298 -23.48 -6.79 1.14
CA LEU A 298 -23.96 -7.08 -0.22
C LEU A 298 -25.12 -8.09 -0.20
N GLY A 299 -25.06 -9.10 0.66
CA GLY A 299 -26.12 -10.09 0.84
C GLY A 299 -27.41 -9.47 1.37
N ASP A 300 -27.31 -8.56 2.34
CA ASP A 300 -28.47 -7.86 2.90
C ASP A 300 -29.07 -6.84 1.92
N ALA A 301 -28.25 -6.18 1.10
CA ALA A 301 -28.73 -5.29 0.04
C ALA A 301 -29.55 -6.02 -1.04
N ARG A 302 -29.26 -7.30 -1.30
CA ARG A 302 -30.03 -8.15 -2.23
C ARG A 302 -31.33 -8.68 -1.64
N ARG A 303 -31.47 -8.68 -0.31
CA ARG A 303 -32.68 -9.19 0.36
C ARG A 303 -33.80 -8.14 0.29
N PRO A 304 -35.07 -8.55 0.07
CA PRO A 304 -36.19 -7.65 0.25
C PRO A 304 -36.16 -7.09 1.68
N ARG A 305 -36.31 -5.77 1.83
CA ARG A 305 -36.41 -5.15 3.16
C ARG A 305 -37.49 -5.87 3.95
N ARG A 306 -37.09 -6.67 4.94
CA ARG A 306 -38.05 -7.24 5.90
C ARG A 306 -38.78 -6.06 6.51
N ARG A 307 -40.11 -6.01 6.38
CA ARG A 307 -40.90 -5.13 7.24
C ARG A 307 -40.50 -5.49 8.66
N LEU A 308 -39.97 -4.52 9.40
CA LEU A 308 -39.88 -4.63 10.84
C LEU A 308 -41.25 -5.07 11.31
N VAL A 309 -41.34 -6.30 11.83
CA VAL A 309 -42.50 -6.70 12.60
C VAL A 309 -42.45 -5.81 13.82
N GLU A 310 -43.23 -4.73 13.81
CA GLU A 310 -43.43 -3.95 15.02
C GLU A 310 -43.95 -4.94 16.06
N PRO A 311 -43.25 -5.11 17.20
CA PRO A 311 -43.82 -5.87 18.30
C PRO A 311 -45.19 -5.26 18.59
N ARG A 312 -46.26 -6.07 18.55
CA ARG A 312 -47.59 -5.64 19.01
C ARG A 312 -47.49 -5.36 20.51
N GLY A 313 -47.11 -4.14 20.83
CA GLY A 313 -46.72 -3.71 22.15
C GLY A 313 -45.68 -2.60 22.03
N ARG A 314 -46.14 -1.35 21.93
CA ARG A 314 -45.24 -0.19 22.07
C ARG A 314 -44.50 -0.35 23.40
N ALA A 315 -43.19 -0.56 23.37
CA ALA A 315 -42.35 -0.28 24.52
C ALA A 315 -42.66 1.17 24.93
N ARG A 316 -43.24 1.36 26.13
CA ARG A 316 -43.63 2.69 26.65
C ARG A 316 -42.37 3.47 27.03
N ARG A 317 -41.60 3.90 26.02
CA ARG A 317 -40.46 4.79 26.22
C ARG A 317 -41.00 6.12 26.79
N PRO A 318 -40.31 6.74 27.77
CA PRO A 318 -40.66 8.08 28.23
C PRO A 318 -40.69 9.05 27.05
N GLY A 319 -41.77 9.83 26.92
CA GLY A 319 -41.87 10.84 25.88
C GLY A 319 -41.09 12.10 26.24
N VAL A 320 -40.52 12.80 25.27
CA VAL A 320 -39.92 14.13 25.48
C VAL A 320 -40.79 15.16 24.77
N ARG A 321 -41.19 16.24 25.46
CA ARG A 321 -41.86 17.39 24.84
C ARG A 321 -40.93 18.61 24.83
N ARG A 322 -40.90 19.31 23.69
CA ARG A 322 -40.33 20.67 23.60
C ARG A 322 -41.32 21.65 24.21
N THR A 323 -40.87 22.52 25.10
CA THR A 323 -41.68 23.59 25.71
C THR A 323 -40.96 24.94 25.59
N ARG A 324 -41.69 26.04 25.73
CA ARG A 324 -41.14 27.41 25.80
C ARG A 324 -40.65 27.80 27.21
N GLY A 325 -40.39 26.82 28.09
CA GLY A 325 -39.93 27.05 29.46
C GLY A 325 -38.42 27.26 29.58
N ARG A 326 -37.90 27.41 30.81
CA ARG A 326 -36.45 27.58 31.10
C ARG A 326 -35.56 26.44 30.58
N ARG A 327 -36.12 25.26 30.30
CA ARG A 327 -35.39 24.11 29.76
C ARG A 327 -35.99 23.72 28.41
N PRO A 328 -35.17 23.32 27.40
CA PRO A 328 -35.66 22.95 26.08
C PRO A 328 -36.39 21.59 26.02
N TRP A 329 -36.54 20.89 27.15
CA TRP A 329 -37.11 19.54 27.23
C TRP A 329 -37.81 19.26 28.57
N HIS A 330 -38.88 18.48 28.52
CA HIS A 330 -39.50 17.83 29.68
C HIS A 330 -39.84 16.37 29.39
N LEU A 331 -39.60 15.49 30.38
CA LEU A 331 -39.96 14.08 30.33
C LEU A 331 -41.44 13.89 30.69
N VAL A 332 -42.16 13.14 29.87
CA VAL A 332 -43.54 12.72 30.10
C VAL A 332 -43.52 11.29 30.61
N ARG A 333 -43.95 11.09 31.86
CA ARG A 333 -44.14 9.74 32.39
C ARG A 333 -45.25 9.03 31.60
N PRO A 334 -45.05 7.78 31.17
CA PRO A 334 -46.13 7.00 30.58
C PRO A 334 -47.29 6.91 31.58
N ALA A 335 -48.51 7.22 31.15
CA ALA A 335 -49.69 7.09 32.02
C ALA A 335 -49.76 5.67 32.58
N ARG A 336 -49.78 5.50 33.92
CA ARG A 336 -49.99 4.16 34.52
C ARG A 336 -51.27 3.58 33.92
N ALA A 337 -51.21 2.34 33.42
CA ALA A 337 -52.43 1.66 32.99
C ALA A 337 -53.40 1.69 34.18
N ARG A 338 -54.60 2.25 33.99
CA ARG A 338 -55.67 2.06 34.96
C ARG A 338 -55.91 0.56 35.01
N ALA A 339 -55.72 -0.05 36.18
CA ALA A 339 -56.19 -1.41 36.40
C ALA A 339 -57.71 -1.39 36.11
N SER A 340 -58.16 -2.23 35.19
CA SER A 340 -59.59 -2.46 35.01
C SER A 340 -60.15 -2.93 36.36
N PRO A 341 -61.28 -2.38 36.84
CA PRO A 341 -61.92 -2.90 38.04
C PRO A 341 -62.28 -4.38 37.81
N PRO A 342 -62.21 -5.24 38.84
CA PRO A 342 -62.61 -6.63 38.72
C PRO A 342 -64.06 -6.69 38.22
N GLY A 343 -64.29 -7.46 37.16
CA GLY A 343 -65.63 -7.72 36.64
C GLY A 343 -66.51 -8.40 37.71
N PRO A 344 -67.84 -8.26 37.61
CA PRO A 344 -68.75 -8.83 38.60
C PRO A 344 -68.61 -10.37 38.65
N PRO A 345 -68.80 -10.99 39.83
CA PRO A 345 -68.70 -12.44 39.96
C PRO A 345 -69.77 -13.13 39.10
N GLY A 346 -69.33 -14.08 38.28
CA GLY A 346 -70.22 -14.93 37.47
C GLY A 346 -71.06 -15.86 38.35
N PRO A 347 -72.22 -16.33 37.87
CA PRO A 347 -73.14 -17.15 38.65
C PRO A 347 -72.51 -18.51 38.96
N GLY A 348 -72.52 -18.88 40.24
CA GLY A 348 -71.96 -20.12 40.75
C GLY A 348 -72.63 -21.36 40.16
N THR A 349 -71.82 -22.29 39.66
CA THR A 349 -72.25 -23.65 39.37
C THR A 349 -72.17 -24.46 40.66
N ALA A 350 -73.32 -24.78 41.24
CA ALA A 350 -73.45 -25.78 42.28
C ALA A 350 -73.06 -27.14 41.70
N SER A 351 -71.97 -27.73 42.17
CA SER A 351 -71.66 -29.14 41.95
C SER A 351 -72.35 -29.95 43.05
N THR A 352 -73.28 -30.80 42.62
CA THR A 352 -73.85 -31.88 43.42
C THR A 352 -73.27 -33.19 42.89
N SER A 353 -72.65 -33.96 43.78
CA SER A 353 -72.45 -35.43 43.78
C SER A 353 -71.30 -35.69 44.76
N GLY A 354 -71.41 -36.58 45.74
CA GLY A 354 -72.23 -37.78 45.85
C GLY A 354 -71.26 -38.92 46.14
N ALA A 355 -71.41 -39.52 47.33
CA ALA A 355 -70.55 -40.53 47.93
C ALA A 355 -70.36 -41.79 47.06
N SER A 356 -69.17 -42.39 47.14
CA SER A 356 -68.89 -43.69 47.79
C SER A 356 -67.44 -44.12 47.59
#